data_AF-L8HPZ8-F1
#
_entry.id   AF-L8HPZ8-F1
#
_cell.length_a   1.000
_cell.length_b   1.000
_cell.length_c   1.000
_cell.angle_alpha   90.00
_cell.angle_beta   90.00
_cell.angle_gamma   90.00
#
_symmetry.space_group_name_H-M   'P 1'
#
loop_
_entity.id
_entity.type
_entity.pdbx_description
1 polymer ?
#
loop_
_entity_poly.entity_id
_entity_poly.type
_entity_poly.pdbx_seq_one_letter_code
_entity_poly.pdbx_strand_id
1 'polypeptide(L)' 'FNSWLNPLFKIGYKRRLEEDDMYSVLLEDRSQHLGEELQGYWDQEVLRAEKDVREPSLMKAILKCHWKSYLVLGIFILLE' A
#
# COMPACT_ATOMS: atom_id res chain seq x y z
N PHE A 1 -18.16 -8.37 11.32
CA PHE A 1 -18.06 -7.23 10.38
C PHE A 1 -17.58 -5.99 11.14
N ASN A 2 -16.39 -5.47 10.84
CA ASN A 2 -15.81 -4.17 11.27
C ASN A 2 -16.06 -3.67 12.71
N SER A 3 -16.18 -4.58 13.69
CA SER A 3 -16.52 -4.21 15.08
C SER A 3 -15.42 -3.41 15.79
N TRP A 4 -14.22 -3.37 15.22
CA TRP A 4 -13.09 -2.57 15.70
C TRP A 4 -13.31 -1.05 15.54
N LEU A 5 -14.23 -0.61 14.67
CA LEU A 5 -14.59 0.81 14.49
C LEU A 5 -15.54 1.34 15.58
N ASN A 6 -16.21 0.46 16.31
CA ASN A 6 -17.23 0.84 17.29
C ASN A 6 -16.74 1.85 18.36
N PRO A 7 -15.49 1.78 18.88
CA PRO A 7 -14.97 2.78 19.80
C PRO A 7 -14.89 4.17 19.18
N LEU A 8 -14.43 4.28 17.93
CA LEU A 8 -14.30 5.56 17.22
C LEU A 8 -15.68 6.22 17.03
N PHE A 9 -16.68 5.44 16.63
CA PHE A 9 -18.06 5.95 16.49
C PHE A 9 -18.65 6.40 17.82
N LYS A 10 -18.33 5.76 18.94
CA LYS A 10 -18.77 6.21 20.27
C LYS A 10 -18.16 7.56 20.66
N ILE A 11 -16.92 7.83 20.27
CA ILE A 11 -16.26 9.13 20.53
C ILE A 11 -16.91 10.20 19.65
N GLY A 12 -17.02 9.94 18.35
CA GLY A 12 -17.65 10.84 17.37
C GLY A 12 -19.11 11.17 17.66
N TYR A 13 -19.83 10.26 18.34
CA TYR A 13 -21.19 10.53 18.81
C TYR A 13 -21.25 11.54 19.97
N LYS A 14 -20.22 11.55 20.84
CA LYS A 14 -20.18 12.41 22.04
C LYS A 14 -19.58 13.79 21.74
N ARG A 15 -18.59 13.86 20.85
CA ARG A 15 -17.88 15.08 20.47
C ARG A 15 -17.35 14.99 19.04
N ARG A 16 -16.93 16.11 18.45
CA ARG A 16 -16.18 16.08 17.20
C ARG A 16 -14.83 15.39 17.41
N LEU A 17 -14.44 14.57 16.45
CA LEU A 17 -13.14 13.89 16.46
C LEU A 17 -12.00 14.90 16.26
N GLU A 18 -10.92 14.67 16.97
CA GLU A 18 -9.65 15.38 16.85
C GLU A 18 -8.59 14.44 16.23
N GLU A 19 -7.45 14.99 15.83
CA GLU A 19 -6.36 14.21 15.21
C GLU A 19 -5.86 13.09 16.14
N ASP A 20 -5.76 13.38 17.45
CA ASP A 20 -5.34 12.41 18.47
C ASP A 20 -6.33 11.24 18.67
N ASP A 21 -7.59 11.40 18.24
CA ASP A 21 -8.60 10.32 18.29
C ASP A 21 -8.41 9.32 17.13
N MET A 22 -7.65 9.67 16.10
CA MET A 22 -7.45 8.84 14.92
C MET A 22 -6.40 7.76 15.15
N TYR A 23 -6.67 6.55 14.66
CA TYR A 23 -5.68 5.49 14.69
C TYR A 23 -4.48 5.83 13.80
N SER A 24 -3.27 5.54 14.28
CA SER A 24 -2.08 5.58 13.45
C SER A 24 -2.19 4.56 12.32
N VAL A 25 -1.67 4.92 11.15
CA VAL A 25 -1.50 3.96 10.05
C VAL A 25 -0.69 2.74 10.51
N LEU A 26 -1.09 1.57 10.00
CA LEU A 26 -0.33 0.33 10.15
C LEU A 26 1.09 0.54 9.63
N LEU A 27 2.05 -0.19 10.18
CA LEU A 27 3.46 -0.03 9.81
C LEU A 27 3.66 -0.29 8.31
N GLU A 28 2.92 -1.25 7.77
CA GLU A 28 2.91 -1.67 6.38
C GLU A 28 2.35 -0.58 5.45
N ASP A 29 1.41 0.24 5.94
CA ASP A 29 0.77 1.31 5.16
C ASP A 29 1.50 2.66 5.28
N ARG A 30 2.61 2.72 6.02
CA ARG A 30 3.40 3.95 6.14
C ARG A 30 4.07 4.29 4.81
N SER A 31 4.02 5.57 4.45
CA SER A 31 4.68 6.10 3.26
C SER A 31 6.18 5.79 3.22
N GLN A 32 6.85 5.78 4.37
CA GLN A 32 8.26 5.41 4.46
C GLN A 32 8.49 3.96 4.02
N HIS A 33 7.72 3.02 4.57
CA HIS A 33 7.87 1.60 4.24
C HIS A 33 7.57 1.33 2.76
N LEU A 34 6.45 1.87 2.26
CA LEU A 34 6.06 1.75 0.86
C LEU A 34 7.08 2.40 -0.08
N GLY A 35 7.67 3.53 0.33
CA GLY A 35 8.72 4.23 -0.42
C GLY A 35 10.01 3.43 -0.50
N GLU A 36 10.45 2.85 0.63
CA GLU A 36 11.64 1.98 0.69
C GLU A 36 11.47 0.72 -0.18
N GLU A 37 10.28 0.11 -0.16
CA GLU A 37 9.98 -1.05 -1.00
C GLU A 37 10.01 -0.68 -2.49
N LEU A 38 9.34 0.41 -2.88
CA LEU A 38 9.32 0.89 -4.26
C LEU A 38 10.72 1.25 -4.75
N GLN A 39 11.54 1.89 -3.91
CA GLN A 39 12.93 2.22 -4.23
C GLN A 39 13.74 0.94 -4.53
N GLY A 40 13.56 -0.12 -3.74
CA GLY A 40 14.21 -1.40 -3.99
C GLY A 40 13.82 -2.03 -5.34
N TYR A 41 12.55 -1.94 -5.73
CA TYR A 41 12.11 -2.38 -7.06
C TYR A 41 12.60 -1.49 -8.20
N TRP A 42 12.69 -0.19 -7.97
CA TRP A 42 13.25 0.78 -8.91
C TRP A 42 14.72 0.50 -9.19
N ASP A 43 15.53 0.31 -8.16
CA ASP A 43 16.96 0.01 -8.30
C ASP A 43 17.18 -1.29 -9.11
N GLN A 44 16.34 -2.30 -8.88
CA GLN A 44 16.35 -3.53 -9.69
C GLN A 44 15.97 -3.29 -11.16
N GLU A 45 15.00 -2.41 -11.44
CA GLU A 45 14.59 -2.10 -12.81
C GLU A 45 15.69 -1.32 -13.54
N VAL A 46 16.36 -0.38 -12.86
CA VAL A 46 17.51 0.35 -13.40
C VAL A 46 18.64 -0.61 -13.78
N LEU A 47 19.03 -1.52 -12.89
CA LEU A 47 20.07 -2.52 -13.17
C LEU A 47 19.71 -3.46 -14.32
N ARG A 48 18.42 -3.79 -14.50
CA ARG A 48 17.96 -4.59 -15.65
C ARG A 48 17.94 -3.79 -16.92
N ALA A 49 17.49 -2.54 -16.86
CA ALA A 49 17.39 -1.65 -18.00
C ALA A 49 18.77 -1.34 -18.59
N GLU A 50 19.78 -1.15 -17.74
CA GLU A 50 21.18 -1.00 -18.14
C GLU A 50 21.71 -2.24 -18.88
N LYS A 51 21.45 -3.44 -18.34
CA LYS A 51 21.85 -4.72 -18.98
C LYS A 51 21.17 -4.95 -20.32
N ASP A 52 19.91 -4.58 -20.42
CA ASP A 52 19.09 -4.79 -21.61
C ASP A 52 19.21 -3.64 -22.63
N VAL A 53 20.07 -2.64 -22.37
CA VAL A 53 20.24 -1.42 -23.18
C VAL A 53 18.89 -0.77 -23.52
N ARG A 54 18.05 -0.63 -22.49
CA ARG A 54 16.71 -0.04 -22.60
C ARG A 54 16.53 1.04 -21.53
N GLU A 55 15.52 1.89 -21.71
CA GLU A 55 15.16 2.85 -20.67
C GLU A 55 14.42 2.17 -19.51
N PRO A 56 14.74 2.53 -18.26
CA PRO A 56 14.02 2.03 -17.09
C PRO A 56 12.60 2.58 -17.07
N SER A 57 11.64 1.75 -16.65
CA SER A 57 10.22 2.14 -16.60
C SER A 57 9.69 2.09 -15.17
N LEU A 58 9.27 3.25 -14.66
CA LEU A 58 8.70 3.35 -13.32
C LEU A 58 7.41 2.52 -13.19
N MET A 59 6.60 2.48 -14.25
CA MET A 59 5.36 1.69 -14.27
C MET A 59 5.62 0.20 -14.08
N LYS A 60 6.74 -0.34 -14.60
CA LYS A 60 7.15 -1.73 -14.36
C LYS A 60 7.54 -1.98 -12.91
N ALA A 61 8.27 -1.04 -12.30
CA ALA A 61 8.64 -1.13 -10.89
C ALA A 61 7.41 -1.11 -9.97
N ILE A 62 6.46 -0.19 -10.23
CA ILE A 62 5.19 -0.09 -9.49
C ILE A 62 4.36 -1.38 -9.63
N LEU A 63 4.20 -1.89 -10.85
CA LEU A 63 3.45 -3.12 -11.09
C LEU A 63 4.09 -4.31 -10.36
N LYS A 64 5.43 -4.40 -10.40
CA LYS A 64 6.17 -5.48 -9.72
C LYS A 64 6.11 -5.37 -8.19
N CYS A 65 5.97 -4.17 -7.65
CA CYS A 65 5.75 -3.94 -6.22
C CYS A 65 4.39 -4.47 -5.76
N HIS A 66 3.31 -4.16 -6.49
CA HIS A 66 1.95 -4.37 -5.99
C HIS A 66 1.15 -5.51 -6.64
N TRP A 67 1.66 -6.19 -7.69
CA TRP A 67 0.89 -7.21 -8.42
C TRP A 67 0.33 -8.33 -7.55
N LYS A 68 1.04 -8.73 -6.49
CA LYS A 68 0.59 -9.83 -5.59
C LYS A 68 -0.71 -9.48 -4.88
N SER A 69 -0.80 -8.28 -4.32
CA SER A 69 -2.00 -7.80 -3.61
C SER A 69 -3.19 -7.69 -4.57
N TYR A 70 -2.97 -7.15 -5.77
CA TYR A 70 -4.00 -7.10 -6.82
C TYR A 70 -4.43 -8.48 -7.30
N LEU A 71 -3.52 -9.44 -7.40
CA LEU A 71 -3.83 -10.81 -7.82
C LEU A 71 -4.72 -11.51 -6.78
N VAL A 72 -4.40 -11.37 -5.49
CA VAL A 72 -5.21 -11.94 -4.41
C VAL A 72 -6.62 -11.33 -4.43
N LEU A 73 -6.74 -10.01 -4.55
CA LEU A 73 -8.04 -9.33 -4.68
C LEU A 73 -8.81 -9.82 -5.91
N GLY A 74 -8.14 -10.00 -7.05
CA GLY A 74 -8.75 -10.53 -8.27
C GLY A 74 -9.29 -11.95 -8.10
N ILE A 75 -8.58 -12.82 -7.37
CA ILE A 75 -9.06 -14.18 -7.05
C ILE A 75 -10.31 -14.12 -6.16
N PHE A 76 -10.32 -13.24 -5.15
CA PHE A 76 -11.50 -13.06 -4.29
C PHE A 76 -12.73 -12.64 -5.09
N ILE A 77 -12.59 -11.66 -5.99
CA ILE A 77 -13.69 -11.18 -6.85
C ILE A 77 -14.16 -12.27 -7.82
N LEU A 78 -13.26 -13.13 -8.31
CA LEU A 78 -13.60 -14.20 -9.25
C LEU A 78 -14.34 -15.37 -8.59
N LEU A 79 -14.06 -15.64 -7.31
CA LEU A 79 -14.67 -16.73 -6.54
C LEU A 79 -15.95 -16.31 -5.79
N GLU A 80 -16.20 -15.01 -5.69
CA GLU A 80 -17.47 -14.43 -5.25
C GLU A 80 -18.57 -14.60 -6.32
#